data_AF-A0A933Z6V1-F1
#
_entry.id   AF-A0A933Z6V1-F1
#
_cell.length_a   1.000
_cell.length_b   1.000
_cell.length_c   1.000
_cell.angle_alpha   90.00
_cell.angle_beta   90.00
_cell.angle_gamma   90.00
#
_symmetry.space_group_name_H-M   'P 1'
#
loop_
_entity.id
_entity.type
_entity.pdbx_description
1 polymer ?
#
loop_
_entity_poly.entity_id
_entity_poly.type
_entity_poly.pdbx_seq_one_letter_code
_entity_poly.pdbx_strand_id
1 'polypeptide(L)'
;MSGPSTQAFADFVAWIEENLGLGGEGAVREHWGQVLTQRLQAHGVDSFDAYRERLTDSAARQSELEALARRLTVGESYFFRDVAQIQALFTTVIPALAPSRGAAPLRVLCVGCSSGEEVYSICMTARESLPVPEAALQVIGFDANRAAVERAHNARYSEWALRSSDARMKARYFDLVRGEYCLAEGVKRMASFHVRNLLDDDAAFWQPGSFDAIFCRNVLIYFSERKIAEAIEKLRSALRPDGFLFLGPSERARGYNDRLVVQELAGTFCYRPIEAPSSARLPEVETCDEPHPGPTPPAPRADGDAWFEAIESASRRLAAMLANVTPNPQSNVQTAAAEPTRRLVAMLREERFDDALAYLEDSDSLQHDVRFLEVRQLARAAIATNQGQFETAFELCFDMLAERPRCAGAHYLLGLASEQRGSVQRAMRHYQAATEADAGLAMAHLKLGQLECRAGMMESARRHLSLAIELLACPEDPVHVLLEGGLSRQAISQLCSAELSACGGQP
;
A
#
# COMPACT_ATOMS: atom_id res chain seq x y z
N MET A 1 -29.47 -16.67 -25.36
CA MET A 1 -28.00 -16.77 -25.39
C MET A 1 -27.56 -17.05 -23.97
N SER A 2 -27.18 -18.30 -23.72
CA SER A 2 -26.67 -18.75 -22.42
C SER A 2 -25.33 -18.07 -22.19
N GLY A 3 -25.14 -17.37 -21.08
CA GLY A 3 -23.83 -16.83 -20.73
C GLY A 3 -22.77 -17.94 -20.67
N PRO A 4 -21.47 -17.62 -20.81
CA PRO A 4 -20.42 -18.61 -20.69
C PRO A 4 -20.52 -19.33 -19.34
N SER A 5 -20.25 -20.64 -19.32
CA SER A 5 -20.28 -21.40 -18.07
C SER A 5 -19.23 -20.86 -17.10
N THR A 6 -19.56 -20.78 -15.80
CA THR A 6 -18.67 -20.29 -14.74
C THR A 6 -17.33 -21.05 -14.72
N GLN A 7 -17.34 -22.33 -15.11
CA GLN A 7 -16.15 -23.17 -15.18
C GLN A 7 -15.22 -22.79 -16.34
N ALA A 8 -15.75 -22.60 -17.56
CA ALA A 8 -14.93 -22.24 -18.72
C ALA A 8 -14.23 -20.88 -18.55
N PHE A 9 -14.90 -19.94 -17.87
CA PHE A 9 -14.28 -18.67 -17.46
C PHE A 9 -13.15 -18.89 -16.45
N ALA A 10 -13.36 -19.72 -15.42
CA ALA A 10 -12.33 -20.03 -14.43
C ALA A 10 -11.10 -20.69 -15.05
N ASP A 11 -11.30 -21.64 -15.97
CA ASP A 11 -10.21 -22.33 -16.68
C ASP A 11 -9.42 -21.36 -17.57
N PHE A 12 -10.10 -20.38 -18.20
CA PHE A 12 -9.43 -19.34 -18.98
C PHE A 12 -8.61 -18.39 -18.10
N VAL A 13 -9.14 -18.01 -16.93
CA VAL A 13 -8.39 -17.21 -15.95
C VAL A 13 -7.16 -17.99 -15.46
N ALA A 14 -7.27 -19.29 -15.20
CA ALA A 14 -6.11 -20.12 -14.85
C ALA A 14 -5.07 -20.17 -15.98
N TRP A 15 -5.51 -20.19 -17.25
CA TRP A 15 -4.60 -20.08 -18.39
C TRP A 15 -3.89 -18.72 -18.44
N ILE A 16 -4.59 -17.62 -18.15
CA ILE A 16 -3.98 -16.28 -18.02
C ILE A 16 -2.96 -16.27 -16.87
N GLU A 17 -3.31 -16.81 -15.71
CA GLU A 17 -2.42 -16.90 -14.55
C GLU A 17 -1.14 -17.66 -14.90
N GLU A 18 -1.25 -18.75 -15.66
CA GLU A 18 -0.09 -19.56 -16.01
C GLU A 18 0.84 -18.87 -17.02
N ASN A 19 0.30 -18.09 -17.96
CA ASN A 19 1.10 -17.43 -19.00
C ASN A 19 1.54 -15.99 -18.63
N LEU A 20 0.75 -15.27 -17.83
CA LEU A 20 1.01 -13.88 -17.45
C LEU A 20 1.26 -13.66 -15.95
N GLY A 21 0.98 -14.65 -15.10
CA GLY A 21 1.02 -14.50 -13.65
C GLY A 21 -0.20 -13.80 -13.05
N LEU A 22 -1.06 -13.25 -13.91
CA LEU A 22 -2.19 -12.43 -13.49
C LEU A 22 -3.32 -13.35 -13.00
N GLY A 23 -3.62 -13.28 -11.70
CA GLY A 23 -4.67 -14.08 -11.06
C GLY A 23 -5.98 -13.31 -10.83
N GLY A 24 -5.88 -12.05 -10.40
CA GLY A 24 -7.01 -11.13 -10.15
C GLY A 24 -8.05 -11.65 -9.16
N GLU A 25 -8.18 -11.01 -7.99
CA GLU A 25 -9.23 -11.34 -7.01
C GLU A 25 -10.31 -10.23 -6.90
N GLY A 26 -11.51 -10.61 -6.45
CA GLY A 26 -12.61 -9.67 -6.21
C GLY A 26 -12.96 -8.78 -7.41
N ALA A 27 -13.02 -7.47 -7.19
CA ALA A 27 -13.39 -6.47 -8.20
C ALA A 27 -12.46 -6.45 -9.43
N VAL A 28 -11.20 -6.87 -9.30
CA VAL A 28 -10.26 -7.00 -10.44
C VAL A 28 -10.76 -8.08 -11.40
N ARG A 29 -11.29 -9.19 -10.86
CA ARG A 29 -11.81 -10.31 -11.64
C ARG A 29 -13.12 -9.95 -12.37
N GLU A 30 -13.95 -9.11 -11.77
CA GLU A 30 -15.17 -8.59 -12.41
C GLU A 30 -14.85 -7.70 -13.61
N HIS A 31 -13.88 -6.79 -13.47
CA HIS A 31 -13.39 -5.97 -14.58
C HIS A 31 -12.83 -6.83 -15.72
N TRP A 32 -12.09 -7.90 -15.37
CA TRP A 32 -11.57 -8.83 -16.38
C TRP A 32 -12.66 -9.55 -17.16
N GLY A 33 -13.81 -9.85 -16.54
CA GLY A 33 -14.95 -10.44 -17.24
C GLY A 33 -15.38 -9.62 -18.47
N GLN A 34 -15.44 -8.30 -18.32
CA GLN A 34 -15.78 -7.38 -19.43
C GLN A 34 -14.69 -7.36 -20.50
N VAL A 35 -13.42 -7.23 -20.09
CA VAL A 35 -12.27 -7.22 -21.01
C VAL A 35 -12.21 -8.52 -21.82
N LEU A 36 -12.34 -9.66 -21.16
CA LEU A 36 -12.26 -10.97 -21.79
C LEU A 36 -13.43 -11.24 -22.74
N THR A 37 -14.63 -10.75 -22.41
CA THR A 37 -15.78 -10.79 -23.31
C THR A 37 -15.52 -10.00 -24.59
N GLN A 38 -14.93 -8.80 -24.49
CA GLN A 38 -14.55 -8.01 -25.66
C GLN A 38 -13.48 -8.72 -26.50
N ARG A 39 -12.53 -9.43 -25.87
CA ARG A 39 -11.53 -10.22 -26.59
C ARG A 39 -12.14 -11.41 -27.34
N LEU A 40 -13.09 -12.14 -26.73
CA LEU A 40 -13.85 -13.20 -27.40
C LEU A 40 -14.50 -12.70 -28.70
N GLN A 41 -15.19 -11.55 -28.60
CA GLN A 41 -15.84 -10.92 -29.76
C GLN A 41 -14.83 -10.51 -30.84
N ALA A 42 -13.67 -9.97 -30.45
CA ALA A 42 -12.62 -9.58 -31.38
C ALA A 42 -12.02 -10.77 -32.15
N HIS A 43 -12.06 -11.97 -31.56
CA HIS A 43 -11.64 -13.22 -32.20
C HIS A 43 -12.78 -13.96 -32.92
N GLY A 44 -14.00 -13.42 -32.88
CA GLY A 44 -15.17 -14.00 -33.55
C GLY A 44 -15.61 -15.34 -32.95
N VAL A 45 -15.36 -15.57 -31.66
CA VAL A 45 -15.71 -16.80 -30.95
C VAL A 45 -16.69 -16.48 -29.81
N ASP A 46 -17.51 -17.46 -29.45
CA ASP A 46 -18.60 -17.34 -28.47
C ASP A 46 -18.34 -18.12 -27.17
N SER A 47 -17.19 -18.79 -27.06
CA SER A 47 -16.78 -19.55 -25.88
C SER A 47 -15.29 -19.43 -25.58
N PHE A 48 -14.92 -19.53 -24.30
CA PHE A 48 -13.53 -19.49 -23.86
C PHE A 48 -12.70 -20.68 -24.36
N ASP A 49 -13.32 -21.85 -24.55
CA ASP A 49 -12.62 -23.01 -25.13
C ASP A 49 -12.26 -22.77 -26.59
N ALA A 50 -13.21 -22.32 -27.42
CA ALA A 50 -12.94 -21.94 -28.80
C ALA A 50 -11.91 -20.81 -28.89
N TYR A 51 -11.90 -19.92 -27.90
CA TYR A 51 -10.88 -18.88 -27.81
C TYR A 51 -9.49 -19.44 -27.54
N ARG A 52 -9.33 -20.36 -26.58
CA ARG A 52 -8.03 -21.03 -26.35
C ARG A 52 -7.55 -21.80 -27.58
N GLU A 53 -8.45 -22.45 -28.31
CA GLU A 53 -8.11 -23.19 -29.54
C GLU A 53 -7.50 -22.27 -30.61
N ARG A 54 -7.93 -21.01 -30.68
CA ARG A 54 -7.34 -19.99 -31.57
C ARG A 54 -5.92 -19.57 -31.17
N LEU A 55 -5.51 -19.83 -29.92
CA LEU A 55 -4.21 -19.49 -29.35
C LEU A 55 -3.25 -20.69 -29.32
N THR A 56 -3.51 -21.71 -30.14
CA THR A 56 -2.65 -22.89 -30.28
C THR A 56 -1.34 -22.56 -31.00
N ASP A 57 -1.38 -21.70 -32.01
CA ASP A 57 -0.18 -21.18 -32.68
C ASP A 57 0.62 -20.23 -31.75
N SER A 58 1.95 -20.37 -31.76
CA SER A 58 2.82 -19.63 -30.83
C SER A 58 2.85 -18.13 -31.10
N ALA A 59 2.77 -17.70 -32.37
CA ALA A 59 2.79 -16.28 -32.70
C ALA A 59 1.44 -15.61 -32.37
N ALA A 60 0.33 -16.29 -32.70
CA ALA A 60 -1.01 -15.86 -32.31
C ALA A 60 -1.15 -15.76 -30.79
N ARG A 61 -0.66 -16.76 -30.06
CA ARG A 61 -0.64 -16.76 -28.59
C ARG A 61 0.13 -15.56 -28.05
N GLN A 62 1.36 -15.34 -28.51
CA GLN A 62 2.19 -14.24 -28.03
C GLN A 62 1.52 -12.88 -28.26
N SER A 63 0.98 -12.65 -29.46
CA SER A 63 0.25 -11.42 -29.77
C SER A 63 -0.96 -11.22 -28.87
N GLU A 64 -1.66 -12.30 -28.50
CA GLU A 64 -2.81 -12.20 -27.62
C GLU A 64 -2.41 -11.94 -26.17
N LEU A 65 -1.35 -12.59 -25.68
CA LEU A 65 -0.81 -12.34 -24.35
C LEU A 65 -0.40 -10.87 -24.19
N GLU A 66 0.22 -10.26 -25.21
CA GLU A 66 0.52 -8.82 -25.21
C GLU A 66 -0.75 -7.95 -25.17
N ALA A 67 -1.80 -8.34 -25.91
CA ALA A 67 -3.07 -7.63 -25.93
C ALA A 67 -3.85 -7.73 -24.61
N LEU A 68 -3.75 -8.87 -23.93
CA LEU A 68 -4.31 -9.13 -22.61
C LEU A 68 -3.54 -8.37 -21.54
N ALA A 69 -2.21 -8.47 -21.49
CA ALA A 69 -1.38 -7.72 -20.56
C ALA A 69 -1.73 -6.22 -20.58
N ARG A 70 -1.85 -5.63 -21.78
CA ARG A 70 -2.23 -4.22 -21.94
C ARG A 70 -3.57 -3.83 -21.29
N ARG A 71 -4.56 -4.73 -21.28
CA ARG A 71 -5.93 -4.43 -20.84
C ARG A 71 -6.23 -4.89 -19.42
N LEU A 72 -5.52 -5.91 -18.95
CA LEU A 72 -5.76 -6.52 -17.64
C LEU A 72 -4.95 -5.83 -16.53
N THR A 73 -3.88 -5.10 -16.86
CA THR A 73 -3.08 -4.33 -15.91
C THR A 73 -3.44 -2.85 -15.93
N VAL A 74 -3.44 -2.20 -14.76
CA VAL A 74 -3.54 -0.73 -14.67
C VAL A 74 -2.14 -0.15 -14.72
N GLY A 75 -1.73 0.36 -15.89
CA GLY A 75 -0.38 0.93 -16.11
C GLY A 75 -0.17 2.33 -15.52
N GLU A 76 -0.86 2.69 -14.44
CA GLU A 76 -0.73 4.03 -13.85
C GLU A 76 0.63 4.18 -13.15
N SER A 77 1.47 5.06 -13.70
CA SER A 77 2.81 5.36 -13.24
C SER A 77 3.06 6.87 -13.35
N TYR A 78 3.92 7.40 -12.48
CA TYR A 78 4.28 8.81 -12.46
C TYR A 78 5.67 9.02 -11.85
N PHE A 79 6.29 10.13 -12.23
CA PHE A 79 7.64 10.46 -11.81
C PHE A 79 7.71 10.66 -10.29
N PHE A 80 8.77 10.14 -9.69
CA PHE A 80 9.06 10.22 -8.25
C PHE A 80 7.97 9.63 -7.34
N ARG A 81 7.23 8.63 -7.83
CA ARG A 81 6.36 7.80 -6.99
C ARG A 81 7.18 7.12 -5.89
N ASP A 82 6.65 7.21 -4.66
CA ASP A 82 7.29 6.71 -3.44
C ASP A 82 8.76 7.18 -3.33
N VAL A 83 8.98 8.49 -3.47
CA VAL A 83 10.31 9.13 -3.57
C VAL A 83 11.26 8.73 -2.44
N ALA A 84 10.74 8.41 -1.25
CA ALA A 84 11.55 7.98 -0.11
C ALA A 84 12.40 6.73 -0.41
N GLN A 85 11.89 5.78 -1.20
CA GLN A 85 12.66 4.59 -1.60
C GLN A 85 13.74 4.91 -2.62
N ILE A 86 13.45 5.83 -3.54
CA ILE A 86 14.46 6.33 -4.49
C ILE A 86 15.54 7.10 -3.72
N GLN A 87 15.16 7.92 -2.75
CA GLN A 87 16.12 8.62 -1.89
C GLN A 87 16.99 7.64 -1.09
N ALA A 88 16.39 6.63 -0.44
CA ALA A 88 17.12 5.60 0.30
C ALA A 88 18.14 4.86 -0.57
N LEU A 89 17.82 4.62 -1.85
CA LEU A 89 18.78 4.05 -2.81
C LEU A 89 20.05 4.89 -2.89
N PHE A 90 19.94 6.22 -3.01
CA PHE A 90 21.11 7.10 -3.19
C PHE A 90 21.76 7.57 -1.89
N THR A 91 21.01 7.71 -0.80
CA THR A 91 21.55 8.19 0.49
C THR A 91 22.13 7.07 1.34
N THR A 92 21.76 5.81 1.07
CA THR A 92 22.10 4.69 1.96
C THR A 92 22.59 3.46 1.21
N VAL A 93 21.81 2.96 0.24
CA VAL A 93 22.16 1.70 -0.44
C VAL A 93 23.40 1.83 -1.32
N ILE A 94 23.41 2.78 -2.26
CA ILE A 94 24.55 2.98 -3.17
C ILE A 94 25.84 3.29 -2.40
N PRO A 95 25.85 4.21 -1.41
CA PRO A 95 27.04 4.44 -0.58
C PRO A 95 27.54 3.19 0.16
N ALA A 96 26.64 2.30 0.60
CA ALA A 96 27.02 1.05 1.26
C ALA A 96 27.58 0.01 0.28
N LEU A 97 27.06 -0.06 -0.95
CA LEU A 97 27.44 -1.07 -1.94
C LEU A 97 28.66 -0.67 -2.78
N ALA A 98 28.78 0.60 -3.16
CA ALA A 98 29.81 1.09 -4.08
C ALA A 98 31.25 0.69 -3.71
N PRO A 99 31.68 0.75 -2.42
CA PRO A 99 33.05 0.36 -2.05
C PRO A 99 33.40 -1.08 -2.40
N SER A 100 32.43 -2.00 -2.35
CA SER A 100 32.65 -3.42 -2.64
C SER A 100 32.53 -3.77 -4.14
N ARG A 101 32.06 -2.83 -4.97
CA ARG A 101 31.94 -3.03 -6.43
C ARG A 101 33.14 -2.51 -7.22
N GLY A 102 33.96 -1.66 -6.62
CA GLY A 102 35.15 -1.10 -7.27
C GLY A 102 34.78 -0.35 -8.55
N ALA A 103 35.27 -0.82 -9.69
CA ALA A 103 35.02 -0.22 -11.01
C ALA A 103 33.77 -0.79 -11.73
N ALA A 104 33.15 -1.84 -11.21
CA ALA A 104 31.96 -2.42 -11.84
C ALA A 104 30.73 -1.52 -11.59
N PRO A 105 29.83 -1.35 -12.57
CA PRO A 105 28.61 -0.59 -12.37
C PRO A 105 27.69 -1.29 -11.37
N LEU A 106 27.07 -0.50 -10.49
CA LEU A 106 25.93 -0.93 -9.69
C LEU A 106 24.73 -1.17 -10.61
N ARG A 107 24.08 -2.32 -10.48
CA ARG A 107 22.96 -2.73 -11.34
C ARG A 107 21.65 -2.63 -10.57
N VAL A 108 20.77 -1.74 -11.04
CA VAL A 108 19.44 -1.52 -10.48
C VAL A 108 18.39 -2.02 -11.47
N LEU A 109 17.49 -2.88 -11.01
CA LEU A 109 16.38 -3.41 -11.80
C LEU A 109 15.05 -2.80 -11.37
N CYS A 110 14.22 -2.40 -12.32
CA CYS A 110 12.83 -1.97 -12.12
C CYS A 110 11.91 -2.96 -12.84
N VAL A 111 11.21 -3.77 -12.06
CA VAL A 111 10.25 -4.78 -12.50
C VAL A 111 8.88 -4.12 -12.64
N GLY A 112 8.21 -4.32 -13.77
CA GLY A 112 6.93 -3.67 -14.08
C GLY A 112 7.09 -2.16 -14.27
N CYS A 113 8.06 -1.76 -15.09
CA CYS A 113 8.47 -0.36 -15.23
C CYS A 113 7.42 0.54 -15.92
N SER A 114 6.30 0.00 -16.41
CA SER A 114 5.25 0.71 -17.14
C SER A 114 5.83 1.61 -18.25
N SER A 115 5.49 2.90 -18.28
CA SER A 115 6.02 3.89 -19.23
C SER A 115 7.36 4.51 -18.81
N GLY A 116 8.09 3.90 -17.87
CA GLY A 116 9.48 4.20 -17.54
C GLY A 116 9.69 5.30 -16.52
N GLU A 117 8.63 5.86 -15.92
CA GLU A 117 8.74 6.98 -14.98
C GLU A 117 9.58 6.62 -13.75
N GLU A 118 9.47 5.40 -13.21
CA GLU A 118 10.31 4.93 -12.09
C GLU A 118 11.80 4.86 -12.47
N VAL A 119 12.11 4.21 -13.59
CA VAL A 119 13.47 4.05 -14.11
C VAL A 119 14.13 5.41 -14.31
N TYR A 120 13.41 6.34 -14.95
CA TYR A 120 13.92 7.68 -15.19
C TYR A 120 13.99 8.54 -13.92
N SER A 121 13.12 8.32 -12.94
CA SER A 121 13.23 8.98 -11.63
C SER A 121 14.51 8.57 -10.90
N ILE A 122 14.88 7.29 -10.98
CA ILE A 122 16.17 6.79 -10.45
C ILE A 122 17.34 7.42 -11.23
N CYS A 123 17.29 7.44 -12.56
CA CYS A 123 18.34 8.04 -13.38
C CYS A 123 18.53 9.53 -13.09
N MET A 124 17.45 10.32 -13.00
CA MET A 124 17.52 11.73 -12.67
C MET A 124 18.07 11.96 -11.25
N THR A 125 17.62 11.17 -10.28
CA THR A 125 18.11 11.29 -8.90
C THR A 125 19.59 10.94 -8.80
N ALA A 126 20.07 9.96 -9.58
CA ALA A 126 21.50 9.65 -9.67
C ALA A 126 22.33 10.86 -10.11
N ARG A 127 21.86 11.61 -11.11
CA ARG A 127 22.55 12.80 -11.62
C ARG A 127 22.57 13.98 -10.64
N GLU A 128 21.58 14.06 -9.74
CA GLU A 128 21.57 15.07 -8.67
C GLU A 128 22.40 14.66 -7.45
N SER A 129 22.45 13.35 -7.13
CA SER A 129 22.90 12.88 -5.81
C SER A 129 24.37 12.44 -5.77
N LEU A 130 24.96 12.12 -6.93
CA LEU A 130 26.25 11.47 -6.99
C LEU A 130 27.26 12.27 -7.84
N PRO A 131 28.47 12.57 -7.34
CA PRO A 131 29.61 12.93 -8.19
C PRO A 131 30.22 11.66 -8.84
N VAL A 132 29.37 10.72 -9.24
CA VAL A 132 29.78 9.41 -9.76
C VAL A 132 29.64 9.44 -11.28
N PRO A 133 30.61 8.94 -12.05
CA PRO A 133 30.50 8.86 -13.51
C PRO A 133 29.23 8.13 -13.94
N GLU A 134 28.58 8.58 -15.03
CA GLU A 134 27.39 7.94 -15.61
C GLU A 134 27.59 6.42 -15.85
N ALA A 135 28.85 5.98 -16.02
CA ALA A 135 29.22 4.58 -16.20
C ALA A 135 29.14 3.69 -14.94
N ALA A 136 28.90 4.24 -13.75
CA ALA A 136 28.91 3.49 -12.50
C ALA A 136 27.52 2.98 -12.06
N LEU A 137 26.46 3.34 -12.78
CA LEU A 137 25.11 2.92 -12.47
C LEU A 137 24.41 2.47 -13.76
N GLN A 138 23.92 1.23 -13.76
CA GLN A 138 23.09 0.68 -14.83
C GLN A 138 21.67 0.51 -14.30
N VAL A 139 20.70 1.21 -14.90
CA VAL A 139 19.28 1.10 -14.53
C VAL A 139 18.52 0.37 -15.63
N ILE A 140 17.95 -0.77 -15.28
CA ILE A 140 17.29 -1.69 -16.21
C ILE A 140 15.80 -1.73 -15.85
N GLY A 141 14.91 -1.44 -16.79
CA GLY A 141 13.48 -1.63 -16.64
C GLY A 141 12.97 -2.76 -17.52
N PHE A 142 11.97 -3.51 -17.05
CA PHE A 142 11.16 -4.31 -17.96
C PHE A 142 9.68 -4.28 -17.58
N ASP A 143 8.83 -4.54 -18.56
CA ASP A 143 7.39 -4.69 -18.37
C ASP A 143 6.82 -5.72 -19.36
N ALA A 144 5.73 -6.39 -18.97
CA ALA A 144 5.04 -7.34 -19.85
C ALA A 144 4.23 -6.60 -20.95
N ASN A 145 3.86 -5.35 -20.71
CA ASN A 145 3.13 -4.51 -21.65
C ASN A 145 4.08 -3.82 -22.63
N ARG A 146 4.22 -4.40 -23.83
CA ARG A 146 5.02 -3.83 -24.94
C ARG A 146 4.74 -2.35 -25.21
N ALA A 147 3.47 -1.92 -25.19
CA ALA A 147 3.14 -0.52 -25.47
C ALA A 147 3.62 0.43 -24.35
N ALA A 148 3.68 -0.04 -23.10
CA ALA A 148 4.24 0.74 -22.01
C ALA A 148 5.76 0.90 -22.20
N VAL A 149 6.46 -0.19 -22.54
CA VAL A 149 7.90 -0.19 -22.87
C VAL A 149 8.22 0.71 -24.06
N GLU A 150 7.41 0.70 -25.12
CA GLU A 150 7.57 1.61 -26.26
C GLU A 150 7.42 3.08 -25.85
N ARG A 151 6.46 3.40 -24.97
CA ARG A 151 6.34 4.74 -24.38
C ARG A 151 7.56 5.11 -23.54
N ALA A 152 8.11 4.16 -22.78
CA ALA A 152 9.35 4.36 -22.02
C ALA A 152 10.55 4.70 -22.92
N HIS A 153 10.69 4.00 -24.06
CA HIS A 153 11.71 4.34 -25.07
C HIS A 153 11.50 5.73 -25.69
N ASN A 154 10.25 6.10 -25.98
CA ASN A 154 9.94 7.42 -26.54
C ASN A 154 10.19 8.54 -25.53
N ALA A 155 10.01 8.27 -24.24
CA ALA A 155 10.25 9.18 -23.12
C ALA A 155 9.57 10.55 -23.30
N ARG A 156 8.30 10.49 -23.69
CA ARG A 156 7.38 11.62 -23.89
C ARG A 156 6.21 11.46 -22.93
N TYR A 157 5.92 12.51 -22.17
CA TYR A 157 5.02 12.43 -21.02
C TYR A 157 4.06 13.60 -20.98
N SER A 158 2.85 13.35 -20.46
CA SER A 158 1.90 14.42 -20.15
C SER A 158 2.28 15.13 -18.85
N GLU A 159 1.72 16.33 -18.62
CA GLU A 159 1.84 17.03 -17.35
C GLU A 159 1.44 16.13 -16.16
N TRP A 160 0.38 15.31 -16.33
CA TRP A 160 -0.13 14.41 -15.30
C TRP A 160 0.90 13.37 -14.83
N ALA A 161 1.76 12.88 -15.73
CA ALA A 161 2.83 11.96 -15.36
C ALA A 161 3.90 12.64 -14.48
N LEU A 162 4.05 13.97 -14.59
CA LEU A 162 5.00 14.77 -13.81
C LEU A 162 4.34 15.50 -12.62
N ARG A 163 3.13 15.10 -12.20
CA ARG A 163 2.37 15.75 -11.11
C ARG A 163 3.13 15.83 -9.77
N SER A 164 4.03 14.88 -9.52
CA SER A 164 4.86 14.82 -8.31
C SER A 164 6.31 15.29 -8.53
N SER A 165 6.63 15.80 -9.73
CA SER A 165 7.93 16.38 -10.03
C SER A 165 7.94 17.86 -9.66
N ASP A 166 8.96 18.30 -8.91
CA ASP A 166 9.14 19.71 -8.62
C ASP A 166 9.50 20.52 -9.88
N ALA A 167 9.30 21.84 -9.81
CA ALA A 167 9.54 22.74 -10.95
C ALA A 167 11.02 22.76 -11.39
N ARG A 168 11.96 22.53 -10.47
CA ARG A 168 13.40 22.50 -10.77
C ARG A 168 13.75 21.26 -11.59
N MET A 169 13.23 20.09 -11.23
CA MET A 169 13.43 18.83 -11.94
C MET A 169 12.81 18.88 -13.33
N LYS A 170 11.58 19.43 -13.44
CA LYS A 170 10.92 19.68 -14.73
C LYS A 170 11.79 20.54 -15.65
N ALA A 171 12.21 21.71 -15.17
CA ALA A 171 13.00 22.65 -15.96
C ALA A 171 14.40 22.11 -16.35
N ARG A 172 14.98 21.21 -15.55
CA ARG A 172 16.32 20.68 -15.79
C ARG A 172 16.35 19.50 -16.75
N TYR A 173 15.34 18.62 -16.68
CA TYR A 173 15.37 17.33 -17.34
C TYR A 173 14.34 17.16 -18.45
N PHE A 174 13.43 18.12 -18.64
CA PHE A 174 12.39 18.02 -19.65
C PHE A 174 12.27 19.29 -20.50
N ASP A 175 12.05 19.07 -21.79
CA ASP A 175 11.67 20.11 -22.75
C ASP A 175 10.17 19.96 -23.08
N LEU A 176 9.40 21.05 -22.95
CA LEU A 176 8.00 21.05 -23.36
C LEU A 176 7.89 21.24 -24.88
N VAL A 177 7.55 20.18 -25.60
CA VAL A 177 7.45 20.15 -27.06
C VAL A 177 6.05 19.71 -27.48
N ARG A 178 5.30 20.60 -28.12
CA ARG A 178 3.93 20.34 -28.63
C ARG A 178 2.97 19.82 -27.54
N GLY A 179 3.10 20.34 -26.31
CA GLY A 179 2.24 19.97 -25.18
C GLY A 179 2.67 18.69 -24.44
N GLU A 180 3.78 18.06 -24.82
CA GLU A 180 4.37 16.92 -24.11
C GLU A 180 5.73 17.28 -23.53
N TYR A 181 6.02 16.75 -22.34
CA TYR A 181 7.34 16.82 -21.72
C TYR A 181 8.24 15.73 -22.31
N CYS A 182 9.27 16.15 -23.04
CA CYS A 182 10.27 15.27 -23.63
C CYS A 182 11.47 15.19 -22.69
N LEU A 183 11.81 13.98 -22.24
CA LEU A 183 12.96 13.79 -21.35
C LEU A 183 14.28 14.08 -22.07
N ALA A 184 15.26 14.64 -21.37
CA ALA A 184 16.59 14.93 -21.90
C ALA A 184 17.36 13.65 -22.29
N GLU A 185 18.00 13.66 -23.46
CA GLU A 185 18.76 12.51 -24.02
C GLU A 185 19.86 11.99 -23.08
N GLY A 186 20.45 12.86 -22.27
CA GLY A 186 21.44 12.45 -21.27
C GLY A 186 20.88 11.47 -20.23
N VAL A 187 19.63 11.65 -19.81
CA VAL A 187 18.97 10.74 -18.87
C VAL A 187 18.55 9.45 -19.57
N LYS A 188 18.07 9.53 -20.82
CA LYS A 188 17.64 8.36 -21.59
C LYS A 188 18.74 7.30 -21.73
N ARG A 189 19.98 7.75 -21.97
CA ARG A 189 21.14 6.85 -22.15
C ARG A 189 21.53 6.05 -20.90
N MET A 190 21.05 6.45 -19.71
CA MET A 190 21.32 5.73 -18.46
C MET A 190 20.37 4.54 -18.26
N ALA A 191 19.28 4.48 -19.03
CA ALA A 191 18.22 3.48 -18.88
C ALA A 191 18.22 2.48 -20.04
N SER A 192 17.94 1.22 -19.73
CA SER A 192 17.63 0.18 -20.72
C SER A 192 16.27 -0.44 -20.44
N PHE A 193 15.44 -0.60 -21.47
CA PHE A 193 14.10 -1.18 -21.33
C PHE A 193 13.96 -2.49 -22.12
N HIS A 194 13.19 -3.42 -21.57
CA HIS A 194 12.91 -4.72 -22.19
C HIS A 194 11.43 -5.09 -22.06
N VAL A 195 10.88 -5.78 -23.07
CA VAL A 195 9.56 -6.41 -22.96
C VAL A 195 9.76 -7.82 -22.41
N ARG A 196 9.35 -8.06 -21.16
CA ARG A 196 9.56 -9.34 -20.45
C ARG A 196 8.45 -9.55 -19.42
N ASN A 197 8.05 -10.79 -19.20
CA ASN A 197 7.26 -11.14 -18.03
C ASN A 197 8.19 -11.57 -16.88
N LEU A 198 7.86 -11.13 -15.66
CA LEU A 198 8.57 -11.49 -14.43
C LEU A 198 8.65 -13.02 -14.25
N LEU A 199 7.59 -13.73 -14.64
CA LEU A 199 7.52 -15.19 -14.48
C LEU A 199 8.19 -15.97 -15.61
N ASP A 200 8.67 -15.32 -16.69
CA ASP A 200 9.38 -16.00 -17.76
C ASP A 200 10.66 -16.69 -17.26
N ASP A 201 10.93 -17.88 -17.77
CA ASP A 201 12.17 -18.61 -17.50
C ASP A 201 13.26 -18.17 -18.48
N ASP A 202 13.93 -17.06 -18.14
CA ASP A 202 15.14 -16.59 -18.82
C ASP A 202 16.32 -16.67 -17.85
N ALA A 203 16.98 -17.82 -17.82
CA ALA A 203 18.14 -18.08 -16.96
C ALA A 203 19.33 -17.14 -17.24
N ALA A 204 19.43 -16.57 -18.45
CA ALA A 204 20.50 -15.63 -18.79
C ALA A 204 20.23 -14.24 -18.20
N PHE A 205 18.97 -13.81 -18.14
CA PHE A 205 18.57 -12.57 -17.50
C PHE A 205 18.53 -12.68 -15.97
N TRP A 206 17.95 -13.77 -15.45
CA TRP A 206 17.74 -14.03 -14.02
C TRP A 206 18.93 -14.74 -13.34
N GLN A 207 20.16 -14.43 -13.77
CA GLN A 207 21.35 -15.01 -13.16
C GLN A 207 21.40 -14.67 -11.65
N PRO A 208 21.70 -15.65 -10.77
CA PRO A 208 21.77 -15.39 -9.34
C PRO A 208 22.80 -14.32 -8.98
N GLY A 209 22.45 -13.40 -8.08
CA GLY A 209 23.36 -12.34 -7.64
C GLY A 209 23.79 -11.35 -8.73
N SER A 210 22.92 -11.11 -9.72
CA SER A 210 23.20 -10.21 -10.85
C SER A 210 22.79 -8.76 -10.60
N PHE A 211 21.96 -8.49 -9.58
CA PHE A 211 21.46 -7.15 -9.27
C PHE A 211 21.80 -6.70 -7.84
N ASP A 212 22.17 -5.42 -7.72
CA ASP A 212 22.49 -4.74 -6.46
C ASP A 212 21.25 -4.21 -5.75
N ALA A 213 20.30 -3.70 -6.54
CA ALA A 213 18.99 -3.31 -6.05
C ALA A 213 17.92 -3.72 -7.06
N ILE A 214 16.76 -4.14 -6.55
CA ILE A 214 15.58 -4.43 -7.37
C ILE A 214 14.40 -3.63 -6.82
N PHE A 215 13.70 -2.91 -7.68
CA PHE A 215 12.41 -2.29 -7.45
C PHE A 215 11.35 -3.16 -8.14
N CYS A 216 10.35 -3.59 -7.38
CA CYS A 216 9.18 -4.33 -7.88
C CYS A 216 7.97 -3.77 -7.15
N ARG A 217 7.47 -2.62 -7.64
CA ARG A 217 6.46 -1.81 -6.94
C ARG A 217 5.18 -1.75 -7.73
N ASN A 218 4.06 -2.02 -7.07
CA ASN A 218 2.72 -2.07 -7.62
C ASN A 218 2.57 -3.07 -8.79
N VAL A 219 3.28 -4.20 -8.72
CA VAL A 219 3.27 -5.29 -9.72
C VAL A 219 2.65 -6.55 -9.15
N LEU A 220 3.08 -6.97 -7.97
CA LEU A 220 2.67 -8.23 -7.34
C LEU A 220 1.19 -8.21 -6.94
N ILE A 221 0.59 -7.02 -6.84
CA ILE A 221 -0.85 -6.83 -6.57
C ILE A 221 -1.77 -7.47 -7.63
N TYR A 222 -1.25 -7.78 -8.83
CA TYR A 222 -2.01 -8.45 -9.88
C TYR A 222 -1.87 -9.98 -9.86
N PHE A 223 -0.94 -10.51 -9.06
CA PHE A 223 -0.57 -11.92 -9.07
C PHE A 223 -1.40 -12.72 -8.06
N SER A 224 -1.63 -14.00 -8.37
CA SER A 224 -2.20 -14.94 -7.39
C SER A 224 -1.18 -15.21 -6.27
N GLU A 225 -1.62 -15.61 -5.08
CA GLU A 225 -0.71 -15.90 -3.95
C GLU A 225 0.41 -16.88 -4.32
N ARG A 226 0.07 -17.92 -5.11
CA ARG A 226 1.04 -18.90 -5.62
C ARG A 226 2.10 -18.23 -6.50
N LYS A 227 1.69 -17.35 -7.41
CA LYS A 227 2.59 -16.65 -8.33
C LYS A 227 3.39 -15.55 -7.64
N ILE A 228 2.88 -14.93 -6.58
CA ILE A 228 3.65 -14.03 -5.72
C ILE A 228 4.83 -14.78 -5.09
N ALA A 229 4.60 -15.98 -4.56
CA ALA A 229 5.68 -16.79 -3.98
C ALA A 229 6.80 -17.10 -4.99
N GLU A 230 6.42 -17.52 -6.20
CA GLU A 230 7.34 -17.78 -7.31
C GLU A 230 8.13 -16.52 -7.70
N ALA A 231 7.44 -15.40 -7.85
CA ALA A 231 8.05 -14.11 -8.17
C ALA A 231 9.05 -13.66 -7.09
N ILE A 232 8.67 -13.72 -5.81
CA ILE A 232 9.54 -13.31 -4.70
C ILE A 232 10.81 -14.16 -4.64
N GLU A 233 10.72 -15.49 -4.81
CA GLU A 233 11.91 -16.35 -4.83
C GLU A 233 12.82 -16.04 -6.03
N LYS A 234 12.24 -15.77 -7.21
CA LYS A 234 13.02 -15.37 -8.39
C LYS A 234 13.75 -14.04 -8.16
N LEU A 235 13.06 -13.04 -7.60
CA LEU A 235 13.65 -11.75 -7.22
C LEU A 235 14.76 -11.91 -6.17
N ARG A 236 14.54 -12.73 -5.14
CA ARG A 236 15.54 -13.04 -4.11
C ARG A 236 16.78 -13.70 -4.70
N SER A 237 16.61 -14.66 -5.60
CA SER A 237 17.73 -15.36 -6.25
C SER A 237 18.58 -14.41 -7.09
N ALA A 238 17.93 -13.52 -7.84
CA ALA A 238 18.59 -12.55 -8.70
C ALA A 238 19.34 -11.45 -7.93
N LEU A 239 18.93 -11.18 -6.68
CA LEU A 239 19.61 -10.24 -5.78
C LEU A 239 20.95 -10.78 -5.30
N ARG A 240 21.92 -9.87 -5.21
CA ARG A 240 23.18 -10.14 -4.53
C ARG A 240 22.96 -10.38 -3.03
N PRO A 241 23.83 -11.17 -2.36
CA PRO A 241 23.70 -11.43 -0.91
C PRO A 241 23.70 -10.16 -0.05
N ASP A 242 24.28 -9.07 -0.55
CA ASP A 242 24.29 -7.77 0.10
C ASP A 242 23.30 -6.76 -0.52
N GLY A 243 22.52 -7.16 -1.51
CA GLY A 243 21.60 -6.31 -2.26
C GLY A 243 20.28 -6.00 -1.55
N PHE A 244 19.46 -5.16 -2.19
CA PHE A 244 18.23 -4.62 -1.61
C PHE A 244 17.02 -4.78 -2.55
N LEU A 245 15.89 -5.21 -2.00
CA LEU A 245 14.59 -5.29 -2.69
C LEU A 245 13.65 -4.20 -2.18
N PHE A 246 13.09 -3.40 -3.08
CA PHE A 246 12.08 -2.40 -2.81
C PHE A 246 10.74 -2.88 -3.37
N LEU A 247 9.75 -3.05 -2.50
CA LEU A 247 8.37 -3.35 -2.87
C LEU A 247 7.47 -2.14 -2.63
N GLY A 248 6.33 -2.09 -3.29
CA GLY A 248 5.34 -1.04 -3.08
C GLY A 248 4.66 -1.16 -1.71
N PRO A 249 3.98 -0.10 -1.23
CA PRO A 249 3.42 -0.05 0.12
C PRO A 249 2.40 -1.14 0.46
N SER A 250 1.74 -1.71 -0.56
CA SER A 250 0.73 -2.76 -0.43
C SER A 250 1.26 -4.17 -0.68
N GLU A 251 2.56 -4.32 -0.95
CA GLU A 251 3.19 -5.58 -1.34
C GLU A 251 4.14 -6.08 -0.25
N ARG A 252 4.22 -7.40 -0.07
CA ARG A 252 5.00 -8.02 1.00
C ARG A 252 5.77 -9.25 0.51
N ALA A 253 7.04 -9.37 0.91
CA ALA A 253 7.82 -10.59 0.70
C ALA A 253 7.71 -11.58 1.88
N ARG A 254 7.52 -11.05 3.10
CA ARG A 254 7.41 -11.86 4.33
C ARG A 254 6.11 -12.69 4.28
N GLY A 255 6.21 -13.96 4.65
CA GLY A 255 5.13 -14.96 4.47
C GLY A 255 5.22 -15.73 3.15
N TYR A 256 5.98 -15.22 2.17
CA TYR A 256 6.33 -15.96 0.94
C TYR A 256 7.79 -16.40 0.95
N ASN A 257 8.68 -15.64 1.60
CA ASN A 257 10.10 -15.96 1.67
C ASN A 257 10.74 -15.46 2.98
N ASP A 258 11.08 -16.39 3.87
CA ASP A 258 11.69 -16.07 5.17
C ASP A 258 13.16 -15.66 5.08
N ARG A 259 13.77 -15.78 3.90
CA ARG A 259 15.15 -15.33 3.64
C ARG A 259 15.24 -13.88 3.21
N LEU A 260 14.11 -13.16 3.14
CA LEU A 260 14.06 -11.72 2.92
C LEU A 260 13.61 -11.02 4.20
N VAL A 261 14.55 -10.38 4.88
CA VAL A 261 14.27 -9.65 6.12
C VAL A 261 13.97 -8.19 5.83
N VAL A 262 12.96 -7.65 6.48
CA VAL A 262 12.61 -6.22 6.38
C VAL A 262 13.72 -5.40 7.03
N GLN A 263 14.15 -4.35 6.35
CA GLN A 263 15.08 -3.36 6.86
C GLN A 263 14.50 -1.96 6.67
N GLU A 264 14.48 -1.18 7.76
CA GLU A 264 14.16 0.25 7.71
C GLU A 264 15.41 1.03 7.26
N LEU A 265 15.25 1.84 6.21
CA LEU A 265 16.29 2.70 5.65
C LEU A 265 15.70 4.09 5.38
N ALA A 266 16.31 5.15 5.92
CA ALA A 266 15.95 6.54 5.62
C ALA A 266 14.44 6.85 5.72
N GLY A 267 13.74 6.26 6.69
CA GLY A 267 12.29 6.46 6.89
C GLY A 267 11.39 5.69 5.91
N THR A 268 11.93 4.72 5.18
CA THR A 268 11.20 3.76 4.35
C THR A 268 11.64 2.32 4.63
N PHE A 269 11.02 1.36 3.97
CA PHE A 269 11.31 -0.06 4.11
C PHE A 269 11.80 -0.67 2.81
N CYS A 270 12.69 -1.65 2.96
CA CYS A 270 13.17 -2.52 1.91
C CYS A 270 13.39 -3.92 2.50
N TYR A 271 13.76 -4.89 1.66
CA TYR A 271 14.16 -6.21 2.10
C TYR A 271 15.61 -6.49 1.73
N ARG A 272 16.29 -7.24 2.61
CA ARG A 272 17.65 -7.72 2.37
C ARG A 272 17.65 -9.25 2.43
N PRO A 273 18.39 -9.94 1.53
CA PRO A 273 18.57 -11.37 1.66
C PRO A 273 19.44 -11.70 2.88
N ILE A 274 19.08 -12.77 3.57
CA ILE A 274 19.94 -13.42 4.56
C ILE A 274 20.47 -14.73 3.97
N GLU A 275 21.73 -15.07 4.30
CA GLU A 275 22.24 -16.39 3.97
C GLU A 275 21.42 -17.45 4.72
N ALA A 276 21.15 -18.57 4.05
CA ALA A 276 20.63 -19.74 4.74
C ALA A 276 21.65 -20.14 5.82
N PRO A 277 21.24 -20.54 7.03
CA PRO A 277 22.18 -21.13 7.96
C PRO A 277 22.86 -22.30 7.24
N SER A 278 24.18 -22.19 7.09
CA SER A 278 25.01 -23.30 6.60
C SER A 278 24.65 -24.51 7.45
N SER A 279 24.36 -25.64 6.81
CA SER A 279 24.25 -26.94 7.49
C SER A 279 25.64 -27.36 7.97
N ALA A 280 26.23 -26.60 8.89
CA ALA A 280 27.32 -27.07 9.71
C ALA A 280 26.69 -28.07 10.67
N ARG A 281 27.11 -29.34 10.55
CA ARG A 281 26.77 -30.38 11.53
C ARG A 281 27.02 -29.81 12.91
N LEU A 282 26.00 -29.86 13.76
CA LEU A 282 26.20 -29.65 15.20
C LEU A 282 27.31 -30.63 15.64
N PRO A 283 28.35 -30.17 16.36
CA PRO A 283 29.31 -31.10 16.92
C PRO A 283 28.57 -32.01 17.91
N GLU A 284 28.74 -33.32 17.75
CA GLU A 284 28.36 -34.31 18.75
C GLU A 284 29.08 -33.93 20.05
N VAL A 285 28.30 -33.53 21.07
CA VAL A 285 28.83 -33.31 22.41
C VAL A 285 28.97 -34.69 23.05
N GLU A 286 30.22 -35.10 23.22
CA GLU A 286 30.62 -36.26 24.01
C GLU A 286 30.02 -36.18 25.42
N THR A 287 29.43 -37.29 25.85
CA THR A 287 28.96 -37.54 27.20
C THR A 287 30.09 -37.35 28.20
N CYS A 288 29.88 -36.52 29.22
CA CYS A 288 30.69 -36.49 30.44
C CYS A 288 29.76 -36.72 31.65
N ASP A 289 30.22 -37.61 32.53
CA ASP A 289 29.52 -38.24 33.65
C ASP A 289 28.93 -37.28 34.69
N GLU A 290 27.85 -37.74 35.35
CA GLU A 290 27.21 -37.12 36.51
C GLU A 290 28.13 -37.03 37.74
N PRO A 291 27.94 -35.99 38.58
CA PRO A 291 27.70 -36.30 40.00
C PRO A 291 26.66 -35.40 40.71
N HIS A 292 25.68 -36.10 41.29
CA HIS A 292 24.95 -35.91 42.56
C HIS A 292 24.19 -34.62 42.96
N PRO A 293 23.03 -34.79 43.67
CA PRO A 293 22.03 -33.75 43.86
C PRO A 293 22.28 -32.91 45.13
N GLY A 294 22.33 -31.59 44.96
CA GLY A 294 22.17 -30.60 46.02
C GLY A 294 20.72 -30.07 46.07
N PRO A 295 20.28 -29.50 47.21
CA PRO A 295 18.86 -29.32 47.51
C PRO A 295 18.20 -28.28 46.60
N THR A 296 17.07 -28.66 46.00
CA THR A 296 16.16 -27.75 45.30
C THR A 296 15.60 -26.70 46.27
N PRO A 297 15.75 -25.39 45.99
CA PRO A 297 14.88 -24.38 46.58
C PRO A 297 13.45 -24.55 46.04
N PRO A 298 12.41 -24.25 46.84
CA PRO A 298 11.04 -24.54 46.49
C PRO A 298 10.58 -23.69 45.30
N ALA A 299 9.78 -24.30 44.42
CA ALA A 299 9.09 -23.62 43.34
C ALA A 299 8.27 -22.44 43.90
N PRO A 300 8.27 -21.26 43.23
CA PRO A 300 7.24 -20.26 43.49
C PRO A 300 5.89 -20.90 43.16
N ARG A 301 5.00 -20.89 44.15
CA ARG A 301 3.65 -21.42 44.05
C ARG A 301 2.90 -20.73 42.92
N ALA A 302 2.12 -21.52 42.20
CA ALA A 302 1.07 -21.04 41.33
C ALA A 302 0.03 -20.29 42.18
N ASP A 303 0.09 -18.96 42.11
CA ASP A 303 -1.10 -18.11 42.19
C ASP A 303 -1.28 -17.50 40.79
N GLY A 304 -1.56 -18.38 39.83
CA GLY A 304 -2.26 -17.99 38.61
C GLY A 304 -3.67 -17.63 39.05
N ASP A 305 -4.04 -16.35 38.84
CA ASP A 305 -5.40 -15.81 38.63
C ASP A 305 -5.44 -14.30 38.93
N ALA A 306 -4.49 -13.74 39.68
CA ALA A 306 -4.58 -12.35 40.13
C ALA A 306 -4.31 -11.26 39.06
N TRP A 307 -3.47 -11.50 38.04
CA TRP A 307 -3.15 -10.46 37.04
C TRP A 307 -4.18 -10.39 35.90
N PHE A 308 -4.75 -11.55 35.52
CA PHE A 308 -5.87 -11.63 34.58
C PHE A 308 -7.15 -11.05 35.23
N GLU A 309 -7.42 -11.35 36.51
CA GLU A 309 -8.51 -10.68 37.26
C GLU A 309 -8.24 -9.18 37.52
N ALA A 310 -6.98 -8.74 37.67
CA ALA A 310 -6.66 -7.32 37.82
C ALA A 310 -6.92 -6.52 36.53
N ILE A 311 -6.64 -7.10 35.36
CA ILE A 311 -6.92 -6.47 34.05
C ILE A 311 -8.41 -6.56 33.70
N GLU A 312 -9.04 -7.71 33.92
CA GLU A 312 -10.47 -7.88 33.66
C GLU A 312 -11.33 -7.09 34.66
N SER A 313 -10.87 -6.88 35.90
CA SER A 313 -11.51 -5.98 36.86
C SER A 313 -11.18 -4.51 36.63
N ALA A 314 -10.07 -4.16 35.96
CA ALA A 314 -9.80 -2.80 35.50
C ALA A 314 -10.68 -2.45 34.29
N SER A 315 -10.85 -3.37 33.35
CA SER A 315 -11.77 -3.24 32.21
C SER A 315 -13.25 -3.25 32.65
N ARG A 316 -13.65 -4.10 33.61
CA ARG A 316 -14.99 -4.01 34.23
C ARG A 316 -15.17 -2.75 35.07
N ARG A 317 -14.13 -2.23 35.73
CA ARG A 317 -14.19 -0.93 36.44
C ARG A 317 -14.30 0.25 35.48
N LEU A 318 -13.64 0.20 34.31
CA LEU A 318 -13.80 1.18 33.24
C LEU A 318 -15.19 1.10 32.59
N ALA A 319 -15.68 -0.11 32.29
CA ALA A 319 -17.03 -0.33 31.76
C ALA A 319 -18.12 0.04 32.77
N ALA A 320 -17.92 -0.23 34.07
CA ALA A 320 -18.82 0.19 35.15
C ALA A 320 -18.69 1.68 35.49
N MET A 321 -17.51 2.29 35.35
CA MET A 321 -17.32 3.74 35.43
C MET A 321 -18.04 4.44 34.28
N LEU A 322 -17.93 3.92 33.06
CA LEU A 322 -18.65 4.41 31.87
C LEU A 322 -20.15 4.17 31.97
N ALA A 323 -20.60 3.08 32.60
CA ALA A 323 -22.01 2.82 32.90
C ALA A 323 -22.57 3.68 34.05
N ASN A 324 -21.72 4.12 34.98
CA ASN A 324 -22.06 5.03 36.09
C ASN A 324 -21.65 6.48 35.84
N VAL A 325 -21.20 6.83 34.62
CA VAL A 325 -21.29 8.21 34.14
C VAL A 325 -22.78 8.48 34.00
N THR A 326 -23.42 8.86 35.10
CA THR A 326 -24.64 9.65 35.00
C THR A 326 -24.26 10.83 34.12
N PRO A 327 -24.99 11.05 32.99
CA PRO A 327 -24.69 12.16 32.12
C PRO A 327 -24.67 13.38 33.02
N ASN A 328 -23.55 14.12 32.98
CA ASN A 328 -23.44 15.40 33.65
C ASN A 328 -24.78 16.12 33.42
N PRO A 329 -25.51 16.58 34.44
CA PRO A 329 -26.84 17.18 34.23
C PRO A 329 -26.80 18.47 33.37
N GLN A 330 -25.62 18.89 32.91
CA GLN A 330 -25.41 19.91 31.89
C GLN A 330 -25.19 19.38 30.46
N SER A 331 -25.17 18.06 30.23
CA SER A 331 -25.11 17.43 28.91
C SER A 331 -26.43 16.72 28.56
N ASN A 332 -27.55 17.22 29.07
CA ASN A 332 -28.86 16.81 28.62
C ASN A 332 -29.23 17.60 27.37
N VAL A 333 -28.67 17.20 26.23
CA VAL A 333 -29.20 17.61 24.92
C VAL A 333 -29.20 16.38 24.01
N GLN A 334 -30.31 15.64 24.06
CA GLN A 334 -30.85 15.00 22.87
C GLN A 334 -30.88 16.07 21.76
N THR A 335 -29.96 16.05 20.80
CA THR A 335 -30.13 16.82 19.57
C THR A 335 -29.65 15.99 18.40
N ALA A 336 -30.61 15.49 17.63
CA ALA A 336 -30.39 15.14 16.24
C ALA A 336 -29.58 16.27 15.58
N ALA A 337 -28.48 15.94 14.88
CA ALA A 337 -27.53 16.90 14.30
C ALA A 337 -28.24 18.17 13.76
N ALA A 338 -27.69 19.36 13.99
CA ALA A 338 -28.27 20.58 13.45
C ALA A 338 -28.45 20.46 11.92
N GLU A 339 -29.54 21.01 11.38
CA GLU A 339 -29.90 20.93 9.96
C GLU A 339 -28.72 21.28 9.01
N PRO A 340 -27.84 22.25 9.33
CA PRO A 340 -26.65 22.53 8.51
C PRO A 340 -25.66 21.37 8.41
N THR A 341 -25.38 20.67 9.51
CA THR A 341 -24.49 19.51 9.53
C THR A 341 -25.08 18.34 8.73
N ARG A 342 -26.39 18.10 8.83
CA ARG A 342 -27.05 17.04 8.03
C ARG A 342 -26.96 17.31 6.54
N ARG A 343 -27.18 18.57 6.14
CA ARG A 343 -27.11 18.98 4.73
C ARG A 343 -25.70 18.83 4.17
N LEU A 344 -24.68 19.21 4.94
CA LEU A 344 -23.28 19.02 4.59
C LEU A 344 -22.92 17.53 4.42
N VAL A 345 -23.30 16.70 5.39
CA VAL A 345 -23.09 15.24 5.33
C VAL A 345 -23.76 14.62 4.11
N ALA A 346 -24.98 15.06 3.77
CA ALA A 346 -25.69 14.58 2.57
C ALA A 346 -24.92 14.92 1.27
N MET A 347 -24.42 16.15 1.12
CA MET A 347 -23.62 16.54 -0.04
C MET A 347 -22.34 15.71 -0.17
N LEU A 348 -21.67 15.43 0.97
CA LEU A 348 -20.46 14.61 0.99
C LEU A 348 -20.72 13.14 0.64
N ARG A 349 -21.84 12.57 1.10
CA ARG A 349 -22.27 11.21 0.72
C ARG A 349 -22.60 11.09 -0.77
N GLU A 350 -23.12 12.16 -1.37
CA GLU A 350 -23.40 12.26 -2.80
C GLU A 350 -22.16 12.63 -3.64
N GLU A 351 -20.97 12.71 -3.03
CA GLU A 351 -19.71 13.14 -3.66
C GLU A 351 -19.75 14.54 -4.30
N ARG A 352 -20.70 15.39 -3.89
CA ARG A 352 -20.87 16.76 -4.38
C ARG A 352 -19.94 17.71 -3.64
N PHE A 353 -18.64 17.52 -3.81
CA PHE A 353 -17.62 18.25 -3.06
C PHE A 353 -17.60 19.76 -3.34
N ASP A 354 -17.86 20.18 -4.58
CA ASP A 354 -17.90 21.60 -4.95
C ASP A 354 -19.11 22.31 -4.30
N ASP A 355 -20.28 21.65 -4.29
CA ASP A 355 -21.48 22.16 -3.62
C ASP A 355 -21.28 22.24 -2.10
N ALA A 356 -20.57 21.25 -1.53
CA ALA A 356 -20.22 21.24 -0.11
C ALA A 356 -19.27 22.39 0.24
N LEU A 357 -18.24 22.65 -0.58
CA LEU A 357 -17.33 23.78 -0.38
C LEU A 357 -18.06 25.12 -0.48
N ALA A 358 -18.90 25.31 -1.51
CA ALA A 358 -19.71 26.51 -1.66
C ALA A 358 -20.67 26.70 -0.48
N TYR A 359 -21.27 25.62 0.03
CA TYR A 359 -22.13 25.67 1.22
C TYR A 359 -21.36 26.07 2.49
N LEU A 360 -20.11 25.63 2.63
CA LEU A 360 -19.25 25.98 3.76
C LEU A 360 -18.77 27.44 3.71
N GLU A 361 -18.63 28.01 2.51
CA GLU A 361 -18.26 29.41 2.26
C GLU A 361 -19.42 30.38 2.48
N ASP A 362 -20.64 30.02 2.05
CA ASP A 362 -21.85 30.87 2.14
C ASP A 362 -22.50 30.87 3.55
N SER A 363 -22.02 30.03 4.46
CA SER A 363 -22.58 29.85 5.83
C SER A 363 -22.22 30.98 6.83
N ASP A 364 -22.24 32.24 6.39
CA ASP A 364 -21.89 33.42 7.20
C ASP A 364 -22.82 33.62 8.42
N SER A 365 -24.05 33.11 8.38
CA SER A 365 -25.01 33.20 9.48
C SER A 365 -24.74 32.25 10.67
N LEU A 366 -23.78 31.32 10.54
CA LEU A 366 -23.49 30.28 11.54
C LEU A 366 -22.11 30.42 12.20
N GLN A 367 -21.40 31.53 11.95
CA GLN A 367 -20.04 31.81 12.46
C GLN A 367 -19.90 31.71 14.00
N HIS A 368 -21.00 31.81 14.74
CA HIS A 368 -21.02 31.82 16.20
C HIS A 368 -21.28 30.44 16.83
N ASP A 369 -21.60 29.41 16.05
CA ASP A 369 -21.73 28.04 16.56
C ASP A 369 -20.37 27.34 16.55
N VAL A 370 -19.76 27.25 17.73
CA VAL A 370 -18.44 26.64 17.95
C VAL A 370 -18.38 25.18 17.50
N ARG A 371 -19.49 24.43 17.58
CA ARG A 371 -19.54 23.02 17.11
C ARG A 371 -19.62 22.96 15.59
N PHE A 372 -20.38 23.85 14.96
CA PHE A 372 -20.46 23.92 13.50
C PHE A 372 -19.13 24.38 12.87
N LEU A 373 -18.39 25.26 13.55
CA LEU A 373 -17.06 25.71 13.10
C LEU A 373 -16.06 24.55 13.02
N GLU A 374 -16.08 23.64 13.98
CA GLU A 374 -15.21 22.44 13.98
C GLU A 374 -15.58 21.48 12.84
N VAL A 375 -16.88 21.19 12.70
CA VAL A 375 -17.42 20.36 11.62
C VAL A 375 -17.05 20.95 10.25
N ARG A 376 -17.10 22.27 10.10
CA ARG A 376 -16.69 22.96 8.87
C ARG A 376 -15.22 22.75 8.55
N GLN A 377 -14.31 22.92 9.50
CA GLN A 377 -12.87 22.73 9.24
C GLN A 377 -12.53 21.27 8.96
N LEU A 378 -13.13 20.33 9.70
CA LEU A 378 -12.98 18.88 9.45
C LEU A 378 -13.49 18.50 8.06
N ALA A 379 -14.64 19.02 7.64
CA ALA A 379 -15.18 18.77 6.31
C ALA A 379 -14.27 19.30 5.21
N ARG A 380 -13.72 20.51 5.34
CA ARG A 380 -12.73 21.05 4.37
C ARG A 380 -11.48 20.18 4.29
N ALA A 381 -10.94 19.75 5.42
CA ALA A 381 -9.77 18.86 5.46
C ALA A 381 -10.07 17.47 4.88
N ALA A 382 -11.28 16.92 5.11
CA ALA A 382 -11.73 15.66 4.54
C ALA A 382 -11.88 15.75 3.01
N ILE A 383 -12.48 16.83 2.50
CA ILE A 383 -12.58 17.10 1.05
C ILE A 383 -11.18 17.22 0.44
N ALA A 384 -10.28 18.00 1.05
CA ALA A 384 -8.91 18.16 0.58
C ALA A 384 -8.16 16.82 0.54
N THR A 385 -8.33 15.97 1.56
CA THR A 385 -7.75 14.62 1.60
C THR A 385 -8.27 13.76 0.47
N ASN A 386 -9.59 13.75 0.23
CA ASN A 386 -10.21 12.97 -0.85
C ASN A 386 -9.79 13.46 -2.25
N GLN A 387 -9.57 14.77 -2.43
CA GLN A 387 -9.09 15.35 -3.68
C GLN A 387 -7.57 15.20 -3.88
N GLY A 388 -6.86 14.57 -2.95
CA GLY A 388 -5.40 14.41 -2.99
C GLY A 388 -4.62 15.70 -2.73
N GLN A 389 -5.27 16.76 -2.25
CA GLN A 389 -4.67 18.03 -1.86
C GLN A 389 -4.08 17.92 -0.44
N PHE A 390 -3.08 17.06 -0.27
CA PHE A 390 -2.58 16.70 1.05
C PHE A 390 -1.95 17.85 1.81
N GLU A 391 -1.25 18.78 1.15
CA GLU A 391 -0.65 19.92 1.85
C GLU A 391 -1.72 20.82 2.46
N THR A 392 -2.80 21.11 1.71
CA THR A 392 -3.98 21.82 2.25
C THR A 392 -4.62 21.05 3.40
N ALA A 393 -4.74 19.72 3.31
CA ALA A 393 -5.27 18.90 4.40
C ALA A 393 -4.37 18.93 5.65
N PHE A 394 -3.05 18.88 5.47
CA PHE A 394 -2.07 19.00 6.56
C PHE A 394 -2.17 20.36 7.25
N GLU A 395 -2.17 21.44 6.48
CA GLU A 395 -2.30 22.81 7.00
C GLU A 395 -3.58 22.96 7.83
N LEU A 396 -4.73 22.61 7.27
CA LEU A 396 -6.02 22.68 7.98
C LEU A 396 -6.02 21.84 9.27
N CYS A 397 -5.49 20.62 9.23
CA CYS A 397 -5.44 19.77 10.42
C CYS A 397 -4.43 20.27 11.46
N PHE A 398 -3.27 20.81 11.07
CA PHE A 398 -2.31 21.37 12.01
C PHE A 398 -2.83 22.64 12.68
N ASP A 399 -3.52 23.50 11.95
CA ASP A 399 -4.19 24.68 12.51
C ASP A 399 -5.24 24.28 13.55
N MET A 400 -6.06 23.27 13.23
CA MET A 400 -7.01 22.70 14.18
C MET A 400 -6.34 22.13 15.43
N LEU A 401 -5.21 21.44 15.29
CA LEU A 401 -4.48 20.87 16.42
C LEU A 401 -3.74 21.92 17.25
N ALA A 402 -3.36 23.05 16.67
CA ALA A 402 -2.78 24.18 17.39
C ALA A 402 -3.79 24.79 18.37
N GLU A 403 -5.07 24.88 17.97
CA GLU A 403 -6.16 25.33 18.83
C GLU A 403 -6.65 24.23 19.78
N ARG A 404 -6.71 22.99 19.29
CA ARG A 404 -7.25 21.82 20.01
C ARG A 404 -6.36 20.59 19.83
N PRO A 405 -5.34 20.40 20.68
CA PRO A 405 -4.38 19.31 20.55
C PRO A 405 -4.99 17.89 20.60
N ARG A 406 -6.19 17.75 21.17
CA ARG A 406 -6.96 16.50 21.28
C ARG A 406 -8.13 16.41 20.29
N CYS A 407 -8.05 17.07 19.13
CA CYS A 407 -9.07 16.90 18.08
C CYS A 407 -8.87 15.55 17.36
N ALA A 408 -9.73 14.57 17.67
CA ALA A 408 -9.61 13.21 17.12
C ALA A 408 -9.78 13.17 15.58
N GLY A 409 -10.72 13.95 15.03
CA GLY A 409 -10.95 14.01 13.59
C GLY A 409 -9.75 14.56 12.81
N ALA A 410 -9.05 15.57 13.36
CA ALA A 410 -7.85 16.13 12.74
C ALA A 410 -6.70 15.09 12.74
N HIS A 411 -6.48 14.39 13.85
CA HIS A 411 -5.52 13.29 13.89
C HIS A 411 -5.89 12.16 12.92
N TYR A 412 -7.17 11.80 12.81
CA TYR A 412 -7.62 10.78 11.85
C TYR A 412 -7.34 11.18 10.39
N LEU A 413 -7.66 12.43 10.01
CA LEU A 413 -7.41 12.95 8.66
C LEU A 413 -5.92 13.08 8.34
N LEU A 414 -5.09 13.49 9.31
CA LEU A 414 -3.62 13.45 9.20
C LEU A 414 -3.12 12.02 9.00
N GLY A 415 -3.76 11.06 9.66
CA GLY A 415 -3.49 9.64 9.52
C GLY A 415 -3.78 9.16 8.09
N LEU A 416 -4.96 9.48 7.56
CA LEU A 416 -5.37 9.17 6.19
C LEU A 416 -4.46 9.82 5.16
N ALA A 417 -4.20 11.12 5.28
CA ALA A 417 -3.30 11.84 4.38
C ALA A 417 -1.86 11.28 4.44
N SER A 418 -1.38 10.89 5.63
CA SER A 418 -0.08 10.24 5.80
C SER A 418 -0.05 8.84 5.20
N GLU A 419 -1.12 8.05 5.34
CA GLU A 419 -1.26 6.72 4.74
C GLU A 419 -1.28 6.81 3.21
N GLN A 420 -2.05 7.76 2.65
CA GLN A 420 -2.10 8.01 1.20
C GLN A 420 -0.78 8.55 0.64
N ARG A 421 0.05 9.21 1.46
CA ARG A 421 1.44 9.57 1.15
C ARG A 421 2.47 8.46 1.43
N GLY A 422 2.02 7.26 1.80
CA GLY A 422 2.88 6.09 2.05
C GLY A 422 3.64 6.11 3.38
N SER A 423 3.35 7.05 4.28
CA SER A 423 4.01 7.19 5.59
C SER A 423 3.26 6.41 6.68
N VAL A 424 3.35 5.08 6.65
CA VAL A 424 2.59 4.17 7.54
C VAL A 424 2.82 4.46 9.03
N GLN A 425 4.06 4.71 9.47
CA GLN A 425 4.36 4.99 10.89
C GLN A 425 3.83 6.34 11.36
N ARG A 426 3.71 7.32 10.45
CA ARG A 426 3.05 8.60 10.76
C ARG A 426 1.55 8.38 10.85
N ALA A 427 0.99 7.61 9.91
CA ALA A 427 -0.42 7.24 9.93
C ALA A 427 -0.80 6.51 11.23
N MET A 428 -0.05 5.49 11.63
CA MET A 428 -0.27 4.76 12.88
C MET A 428 -0.23 5.66 14.12
N ARG A 429 0.77 6.54 14.23
CA ARG A 429 0.86 7.50 15.35
C ARG A 429 -0.34 8.43 15.41
N HIS A 430 -0.78 8.93 14.25
CA HIS A 430 -1.94 9.79 14.15
C HIS A 430 -3.25 9.05 14.44
N TYR A 431 -3.42 7.82 13.94
CA TYR A 431 -4.59 6.99 14.30
C TYR A 431 -4.61 6.64 15.79
N GLN A 432 -3.46 6.32 16.37
CA GLN A 432 -3.35 6.10 17.81
C GLN A 432 -3.74 7.36 18.60
N ALA A 433 -3.19 8.52 18.23
CA ALA A 433 -3.56 9.80 18.83
C ALA A 433 -5.07 10.12 18.65
N ALA A 434 -5.67 9.71 17.53
CA ALA A 434 -7.11 9.85 17.32
C ALA A 434 -7.91 8.95 18.28
N THR A 435 -7.51 7.69 18.47
CA THR A 435 -8.16 6.77 19.43
C THR A 435 -7.96 7.17 20.90
N GLU A 436 -6.84 7.81 21.22
CA GLU A 436 -6.59 8.36 22.57
C GLU A 436 -7.41 9.63 22.85
N ALA A 437 -7.66 10.43 21.80
CA ALA A 437 -8.47 11.64 21.88
C ALA A 437 -9.97 11.33 21.92
N ASP A 438 -10.42 10.36 21.13
CA ASP A 438 -11.80 9.87 21.08
C ASP A 438 -11.83 8.35 20.86
N ALA A 439 -12.04 7.61 21.95
CA ALA A 439 -12.14 6.16 21.92
C ALA A 439 -13.41 5.66 21.19
N GLY A 440 -14.37 6.54 20.89
CA GLY A 440 -15.58 6.23 20.14
C GLY A 440 -15.41 6.27 18.63
N LEU A 441 -14.28 6.79 18.12
CA LEU A 441 -14.07 6.96 16.68
C LEU A 441 -13.73 5.62 15.99
N ALA A 442 -14.77 4.89 15.59
CA ALA A 442 -14.66 3.55 14.99
C ALA A 442 -13.70 3.49 13.79
N MET A 443 -13.68 4.53 12.95
CA MET A 443 -12.82 4.58 11.76
C MET A 443 -11.32 4.63 12.10
N ALA A 444 -10.93 5.26 13.21
CA ALA A 444 -9.55 5.26 13.66
C ALA A 444 -9.12 3.87 14.14
N HIS A 445 -10.01 3.16 14.84
CA HIS A 445 -9.80 1.76 15.23
C HIS A 445 -9.71 0.82 14.03
N LEU A 446 -10.58 0.96 13.03
CA LEU A 446 -10.50 0.21 11.78
C LEU A 446 -9.14 0.42 11.09
N LYS A 447 -8.73 1.69 10.90
CA LYS A 447 -7.48 2.00 10.21
C LYS A 447 -6.25 1.53 10.97
N LEU A 448 -6.22 1.72 12.29
CA LEU A 448 -5.15 1.21 13.14
C LEU A 448 -5.11 -0.32 13.11
N GLY A 449 -6.25 -0.99 13.21
CA GLY A 449 -6.35 -2.44 13.09
C GLY A 449 -5.87 -2.98 11.75
N GLN A 450 -6.21 -2.33 10.63
CA GLN A 450 -5.68 -2.68 9.31
C GLN A 450 -4.15 -2.54 9.25
N LEU A 451 -3.60 -1.45 9.77
CA LEU A 451 -2.14 -1.24 9.79
C LEU A 451 -1.42 -2.21 10.74
N GLU A 452 -2.01 -2.52 11.89
CA GLU A 452 -1.46 -3.49 12.83
C GLU A 452 -1.52 -4.92 12.30
N CYS A 453 -2.60 -5.30 11.61
CA CYS A 453 -2.71 -6.56 10.88
C CYS A 453 -1.60 -6.65 9.82
N ARG A 454 -1.38 -5.59 9.03
CA ARG A 454 -0.27 -5.50 8.05
C ARG A 454 1.11 -5.60 8.72
N ALA A 455 1.25 -5.05 9.92
CA ALA A 455 2.48 -5.10 10.71
C ALA A 455 2.69 -6.43 11.47
N GLY A 456 1.73 -7.37 11.40
CA GLY A 456 1.80 -8.66 12.07
C GLY A 456 1.44 -8.64 13.56
N MET A 457 0.92 -7.52 14.07
CA MET A 457 0.49 -7.36 15.46
C MET A 457 -0.93 -7.87 15.66
N MET A 458 -1.13 -9.17 15.42
CA MET A 458 -2.47 -9.77 15.28
C MET A 458 -3.36 -9.60 16.52
N GLU A 459 -2.80 -9.69 17.72
CA GLU A 459 -3.59 -9.48 18.95
C GLU A 459 -4.08 -8.04 19.10
N SER A 460 -3.22 -7.05 18.83
CA SER A 460 -3.62 -5.65 18.86
C SER A 460 -4.65 -5.37 17.78
N ALA A 461 -4.40 -5.86 16.57
CA ALA A 461 -5.25 -5.65 15.44
C ALA A 461 -6.66 -6.24 15.65
N ARG A 462 -6.75 -7.47 16.18
CA ARG A 462 -8.03 -8.08 16.54
C ARG A 462 -8.79 -7.23 17.56
N ARG A 463 -8.13 -6.71 18.60
CA ARG A 463 -8.77 -5.81 19.58
C ARG A 463 -9.33 -4.54 18.91
N HIS A 464 -8.53 -3.89 18.06
CA HIS A 464 -8.96 -2.67 17.37
C HIS A 464 -10.13 -2.94 16.40
N LEU A 465 -10.11 -4.06 15.67
CA LEU A 465 -11.16 -4.42 14.73
C LEU A 465 -12.46 -4.84 15.42
N SER A 466 -12.38 -5.64 16.51
CA SER A 466 -13.56 -5.98 17.33
C SER A 466 -14.18 -4.74 17.96
N LEU A 467 -13.36 -3.84 18.51
CA LEU A 467 -13.84 -2.59 19.09
C LEU A 467 -14.49 -1.69 18.03
N ALA A 468 -13.95 -1.64 16.81
CA ALA A 468 -14.56 -0.90 15.71
C ALA A 468 -15.96 -1.44 15.36
N ILE A 469 -16.17 -2.76 15.37
CA ILE A 469 -17.48 -3.39 15.14
C ILE A 469 -18.48 -2.99 16.23
N GLU A 470 -18.07 -3.04 17.50
CA GLU A 470 -18.92 -2.65 18.64
C GLU A 470 -19.33 -1.18 18.55
N LEU A 471 -18.38 -0.29 18.24
CA LEU A 471 -18.63 1.14 18.11
C LEU A 471 -19.55 1.48 16.93
N LEU A 472 -19.49 0.71 15.83
CA LEU A 472 -20.38 0.88 14.68
C LEU A 472 -21.84 0.48 14.98
N ALA A 473 -22.08 -0.31 16.04
CA ALA A 473 -23.42 -0.65 16.50
C ALA A 473 -24.05 0.43 17.42
N CYS A 474 -23.25 1.38 17.92
CA CYS A 474 -23.72 2.49 18.75
C CYS A 474 -24.35 3.63 17.93
N PRO A 475 -25.18 4.52 18.54
CA PRO A 475 -25.84 5.63 17.84
C PRO A 475 -24.87 6.58 17.12
N GLU A 476 -25.33 7.21 16.03
CA GLU A 476 -24.51 8.04 15.13
C GLU A 476 -24.06 9.36 15.77
N ASP A 477 -22.73 9.59 15.82
CA ASP A 477 -22.17 10.93 15.98
C ASP A 477 -21.99 11.60 14.60
N PRO A 478 -22.58 12.79 14.35
CA PRO A 478 -22.48 13.47 13.07
C PRO A 478 -21.05 13.80 12.63
N VAL A 479 -20.11 13.99 13.55
CA VAL A 479 -18.69 14.22 13.26
C VAL A 479 -18.04 12.94 12.73
N HIS A 480 -18.40 11.78 13.28
CA HIS A 480 -17.87 10.49 12.83
C HIS A 480 -18.35 10.16 11.41
N VAL A 481 -19.59 10.51 11.08
CA VAL A 481 -20.15 10.28 9.73
C VAL A 481 -19.37 11.00 8.64
N LEU A 482 -18.79 12.17 8.92
CA LEU A 482 -17.93 12.89 7.95
C LEU A 482 -16.65 12.11 7.60
N LEU A 483 -16.19 11.25 8.51
CA LEU A 483 -14.92 10.53 8.43
C LEU A 483 -15.09 9.09 7.90
N GLU A 484 -16.34 8.66 7.65
CA GLU A 484 -16.68 7.33 7.13
C GLU A 484 -16.51 7.19 5.61
N GLY A 485 -16.19 8.29 4.90
CA GLY A 485 -15.85 8.24 3.47
C GLY A 485 -17.01 7.82 2.57
N GLY A 486 -18.26 8.06 2.99
CA GLY A 486 -19.46 7.76 2.19
C GLY A 486 -19.96 6.32 2.27
N LEU A 487 -19.25 5.43 2.97
CA LEU A 487 -19.67 4.05 3.18
C LEU A 487 -20.79 3.95 4.23
N SER A 488 -21.69 2.97 4.08
CA SER A 488 -22.68 2.67 5.11
C SER A 488 -22.01 2.00 6.31
N ARG A 489 -22.48 2.26 7.53
CA ARG A 489 -21.95 1.61 8.75
C ARG A 489 -22.05 0.09 8.69
N GLN A 490 -23.04 -0.45 7.97
CA GLN A 490 -23.14 -1.88 7.68
C GLN A 490 -21.99 -2.37 6.79
N ALA A 491 -21.64 -1.64 5.73
CA ALA A 491 -20.51 -1.98 4.88
C ALA A 491 -19.17 -1.85 5.62
N ILE A 492 -19.02 -0.82 6.47
CA ILE A 492 -17.82 -0.64 7.31
C ILE A 492 -17.72 -1.77 8.34
N SER A 493 -18.84 -2.15 8.97
CA SER A 493 -18.88 -3.26 9.92
C SER A 493 -18.52 -4.60 9.24
N GLN A 494 -19.03 -4.86 8.04
CA GLN A 494 -18.66 -6.03 7.23
C GLN A 494 -17.16 -6.04 6.88
N LEU A 495 -16.60 -4.87 6.53
CA LEU A 495 -15.18 -4.71 6.28
C LEU A 495 -14.37 -5.02 7.54
N CYS A 496 -14.75 -4.48 8.71
CA CYS A 496 -14.11 -4.80 9.98
C CYS A 496 -14.15 -6.31 10.28
N SER A 497 -15.29 -6.98 10.07
CA SER A 497 -15.44 -8.42 10.28
C SER A 497 -14.59 -9.27 9.33
N ALA A 498 -14.46 -8.85 8.06
CA ALA A 498 -13.60 -9.51 7.08
C ALA A 498 -12.11 -9.41 7.47
N GLU A 499 -11.66 -8.21 7.85
CA GLU A 499 -10.30 -7.95 8.32
C GLU A 499 -10.01 -8.69 9.63
N LEU A 500 -10.98 -8.73 10.55
CA LEU A 500 -10.88 -9.44 11.82
C LEU A 500 -10.71 -10.95 11.61
N SER A 501 -11.48 -11.51 10.67
CA SER A 501 -11.37 -12.91 10.26
C SER A 501 -10.00 -13.21 9.61
N ALA A 502 -9.51 -12.30 8.76
CA ALA A 502 -8.18 -12.41 8.14
C ALA A 502 -7.05 -12.40 9.18
N CYS A 503 -7.24 -11.75 10.32
CA CYS A 503 -6.29 -11.72 11.44
C CYS A 503 -6.53 -12.83 12.48
N GLY A 504 -7.33 -13.85 12.14
CA GLY A 504 -7.60 -15.03 12.97
C GLY A 504 -8.55 -14.79 14.13
N GLY A 505 -9.33 -13.70 14.09
CA GLY A 505 -10.39 -13.40 15.06
C GLY A 505 -11.73 -14.02 14.64
N GLN A 506 -12.64 -14.17 15.61
CA GLN A 506 -14.05 -14.46 15.34
C GLN A 506 -14.81 -13.13 15.39
N PRO A 507 -15.65 -12.82 14.39
CA PRO A 507 -16.38 -11.56 14.31
C PRO A 507 -17.49 -11.41 15.35
#